data_AF-T2JH11-F1
#
_entry.id   AF-T2JH11-F1
#
_cell.length_a   1.000
_cell.length_b   1.000
_cell.length_c   1.000
_cell.angle_alpha   90.00
_cell.angle_beta   90.00
_cell.angle_gamma   90.00
#
_symmetry.space_group_name_H-M   'P 1'
#
loop_
_entity.id
_entity.type
_entity.pdbx_description
1 polymer ?
#
loop_
_entity_poly.entity_id
_entity_poly.type
_entity_poly.pdbx_seq_one_letter_code
_entity_poly.pdbx_strand_id
1 'polypeptide(L)'
;MKPTIETLNLFKLASGDEFFLQIYKFIGNKKSKKVYIQSNLHGSEIVGNAVISQLINFLSGLNKSQINGEICLLPICNPLGTNQRNHFFSSGRYNSYDGKDWNRIFWDYEKVCQDLDEFVKNNIKFDSLTIQENFLQQQKTSFTKQLEKINQPSSAPLFEQYRYQLQSLSMDANYLIDIHSSSNQCIDYLFCFPGQQQESAKYFQIDYGILMDTYDGIAFDEAFMKPWLALEKSLKKNGKRNNS
;
A
#
# COMPACT_ATOMS: atom_id res chain seq x y z
N MET A 1 -18.54 -14.82 -7.35
CA MET A 1 -17.58 -15.11 -8.44
C MET A 1 -16.27 -15.65 -7.87
N LYS A 2 -15.52 -16.51 -8.58
CA LYS A 2 -14.18 -16.93 -8.08
C LYS A 2 -13.13 -15.84 -8.35
N PRO A 3 -12.20 -15.57 -7.42
CA PRO A 3 -11.09 -14.66 -7.68
C PRO A 3 -10.10 -15.28 -8.65
N THR A 4 -9.43 -14.44 -9.45
CA THR A 4 -8.19 -14.82 -10.11
C THR A 4 -7.07 -14.73 -9.06
N ILE A 5 -6.29 -15.79 -8.90
CA ILE A 5 -5.15 -15.81 -7.96
C ILE A 5 -3.87 -15.59 -8.76
N GLU A 6 -3.10 -14.59 -8.37
CA GLU A 6 -1.78 -14.28 -8.92
C GLU A 6 -0.71 -14.53 -7.86
N THR A 7 0.39 -15.15 -8.30
CA THR A 7 1.55 -15.43 -7.44
C THR A 7 2.67 -14.47 -7.79
N LEU A 8 3.15 -13.71 -6.80
CA LEU A 8 4.35 -12.87 -6.92
C LEU A 8 5.50 -13.49 -6.14
N ASN A 9 6.55 -13.93 -6.81
CA ASN A 9 7.75 -14.45 -6.15
C ASN A 9 8.55 -13.29 -5.53
N LEU A 10 8.97 -13.45 -4.27
CA LEU A 10 9.72 -12.45 -3.53
C LEU A 10 11.23 -12.73 -3.59
N PHE A 11 11.66 -13.81 -2.93
CA PHE A 11 13.07 -14.18 -2.79
C PHE A 11 13.19 -15.63 -2.33
N LYS A 12 14.41 -16.14 -2.44
CA LYS A 12 14.78 -17.49 -2.03
C LYS A 12 15.62 -17.45 -0.75
N LEU A 13 15.28 -18.27 0.22
CA LEU A 13 16.04 -18.42 1.46
C LEU A 13 17.29 -19.28 1.22
N ALA A 14 18.23 -19.22 2.17
CA ALA A 14 19.43 -20.05 2.14
C ALA A 14 19.14 -21.56 2.17
N SER A 15 17.99 -21.97 2.74
CA SER A 15 17.49 -23.36 2.70
C SER A 15 17.08 -23.81 1.30
N GLY A 16 16.87 -22.88 0.36
CA GLY A 16 16.31 -23.15 -0.95
C GLY A 16 14.80 -22.96 -1.04
N ASP A 17 14.11 -22.63 0.06
CA ASP A 17 12.69 -22.31 0.05
C ASP A 17 12.44 -20.98 -0.68
N GLU A 18 11.37 -20.93 -1.48
CA GLU A 18 10.98 -19.72 -2.21
C GLU A 18 9.74 -19.11 -1.54
N PHE A 19 9.85 -17.83 -1.17
CA PHE A 19 8.71 -17.08 -0.67
C PHE A 19 8.01 -16.34 -1.79
N PHE A 20 6.69 -16.37 -1.74
CA PHE A 20 5.80 -15.73 -2.69
C PHE A 20 4.61 -15.12 -1.96
N LEU A 21 3.94 -14.20 -2.65
CA LEU A 21 2.69 -13.59 -2.24
C LEU A 21 1.55 -14.12 -3.11
N GLN A 22 0.38 -14.31 -2.51
CA GLN A 22 -0.83 -14.68 -3.24
C GLN A 22 -1.81 -13.50 -3.24
N ILE A 23 -2.07 -12.96 -4.43
CA ILE A 23 -2.99 -11.85 -4.63
C ILE A 23 -4.29 -12.39 -5.20
N TYR A 24 -5.39 -12.15 -4.50
CA TYR A 24 -6.74 -12.55 -4.91
C TYR A 24 -7.43 -11.36 -5.58
N LYS A 25 -7.71 -11.47 -6.87
CA LYS A 25 -8.27 -10.38 -7.68
C LYS A 25 -9.73 -10.65 -8.05
N PHE A 26 -10.59 -9.70 -7.69
CA PHE A 26 -11.98 -9.64 -8.14
C PHE A 26 -12.14 -8.51 -9.15
N ILE A 27 -12.47 -8.86 -10.39
CA ILE A 27 -12.59 -7.91 -11.49
C ILE A 27 -14.06 -7.78 -11.91
N GLY A 28 -14.58 -6.58 -11.80
CA GLY A 28 -15.93 -6.21 -12.20
C GLY A 28 -16.10 -6.08 -13.72
N ASN A 29 -17.31 -5.70 -14.15
CA ASN A 29 -17.62 -5.55 -15.59
C ASN A 29 -17.10 -4.25 -16.21
N LYS A 30 -16.77 -3.25 -15.39
CA LYS A 30 -16.29 -1.95 -15.84
C LYS A 30 -14.87 -1.73 -15.37
N LYS A 31 -13.99 -1.34 -16.28
CA LYS A 31 -12.66 -0.83 -15.91
C LYS A 31 -12.85 0.54 -15.26
N SER A 32 -12.65 0.61 -13.95
CA SER A 32 -12.83 1.80 -13.12
C SER A 32 -11.73 1.84 -12.07
N LYS A 33 -12.05 2.21 -10.83
CA LYS A 33 -11.08 2.33 -9.74
C LYS A 33 -10.54 0.96 -9.28
N LYS A 34 -9.31 0.96 -8.78
CA LYS A 34 -8.67 -0.19 -8.14
C LYS A 34 -8.59 0.01 -6.62
N VAL A 35 -8.99 -1.02 -5.87
CA VAL A 35 -8.84 -1.10 -4.42
C VAL A 35 -7.77 -2.16 -4.13
N TYR A 36 -6.79 -1.83 -3.31
CA TYR A 36 -5.79 -2.75 -2.81
C TYR A 36 -5.90 -2.88 -1.29
N ILE A 37 -6.05 -4.10 -0.78
CA ILE A 37 -6.15 -4.38 0.65
C ILE A 37 -5.10 -5.43 0.99
N GLN A 38 -4.25 -5.14 1.97
CA GLN A 38 -3.29 -6.09 2.49
C GLN A 38 -3.40 -6.28 4.00
N SER A 39 -2.79 -7.34 4.51
CA SER A 39 -2.57 -7.49 5.94
C SER A 39 -1.28 -8.23 6.28
N ASN A 40 -0.99 -8.32 7.58
CA ASN A 40 0.07 -9.14 8.15
C ASN A 40 1.48 -8.69 7.70
N LEU A 41 1.68 -7.38 7.56
CA LEU A 41 2.99 -6.78 7.34
C LEU A 41 3.92 -7.02 8.53
N HIS A 42 3.40 -6.88 9.75
CA HIS A 42 4.03 -7.42 10.95
C HIS A 42 3.54 -8.86 11.15
N GLY A 43 4.47 -9.80 11.28
CA GLY A 43 4.15 -11.23 11.26
C GLY A 43 3.25 -11.74 12.39
N SER A 44 3.20 -11.06 13.55
CA SER A 44 2.29 -11.43 14.65
C SER A 44 0.84 -10.97 14.44
N GLU A 45 0.60 -10.08 13.48
CA GLU A 45 -0.68 -9.39 13.29
C GLU A 45 -1.60 -10.17 12.34
N ILE A 46 -1.98 -11.38 12.75
CA ILE A 46 -2.67 -12.35 11.88
C ILE A 46 -4.19 -12.11 11.75
N VAL A 47 -4.76 -11.18 12.52
CA VAL A 47 -6.21 -10.91 12.51
C VAL A 47 -6.66 -10.43 11.13
N GLY A 48 -5.85 -9.61 10.46
CA GLY A 48 -6.16 -9.14 9.11
C GLY A 48 -6.30 -10.27 8.08
N ASN A 49 -5.61 -11.40 8.26
CA ASN A 49 -5.77 -12.57 7.39
C ASN A 49 -7.21 -13.10 7.44
N ALA A 50 -7.80 -13.14 8.65
CA ALA A 50 -9.18 -13.56 8.84
C ALA A 50 -10.18 -12.56 8.25
N VAL A 51 -9.93 -11.25 8.40
CA VAL A 51 -10.75 -10.20 7.77
C VAL A 51 -10.73 -10.36 6.26
N ILE A 52 -9.55 -10.51 5.65
CA ILE A 52 -9.42 -10.71 4.20
C ILE A 52 -10.08 -12.03 3.76
N SER A 53 -9.98 -13.10 4.54
CA SER A 53 -10.69 -14.36 4.25
C SER A 53 -12.21 -14.16 4.20
N GLN A 54 -12.79 -13.41 5.14
CA GLN A 54 -14.21 -13.07 5.12
C GLN A 54 -14.58 -12.19 3.91
N LEU A 55 -13.73 -11.23 3.54
CA LEU A 55 -13.91 -10.44 2.33
C LEU A 55 -13.90 -11.30 1.07
N ILE A 56 -12.96 -12.25 0.95
CA ILE A 56 -12.92 -13.21 -0.17
C ILE A 56 -14.23 -14.00 -0.23
N ASN A 57 -14.75 -14.47 0.90
CA ASN A 57 -16.01 -15.20 0.95
C ASN A 57 -17.21 -14.34 0.51
N PHE A 58 -17.31 -13.11 1.04
CA PHE A 58 -18.35 -12.16 0.67
C PHE A 58 -18.33 -11.83 -0.83
N LEU A 59 -17.16 -11.42 -1.35
CA LEU A 59 -16.98 -11.10 -2.77
C LEU A 59 -17.22 -12.32 -3.67
N SER A 60 -16.95 -13.53 -3.15
CA SER A 60 -17.25 -14.77 -3.86
C SER A 60 -18.74 -15.05 -3.99
N GLY A 61 -19.59 -14.46 -3.15
CA GLY A 61 -21.05 -14.48 -3.30
C GLY A 61 -21.58 -13.48 -4.34
N LEU A 62 -20.78 -12.50 -4.77
CA LEU A 62 -21.22 -11.45 -5.69
C LEU A 62 -21.14 -11.86 -7.16
N ASN A 63 -21.96 -11.22 -7.98
CA ASN A 63 -21.86 -11.22 -9.44
C ASN A 63 -20.90 -10.12 -9.92
N LYS A 64 -20.26 -10.33 -11.09
CA LYS A 64 -19.32 -9.34 -11.67
C LYS A 64 -19.94 -7.96 -11.90
N SER A 65 -21.25 -7.88 -12.14
CA SER A 65 -21.98 -6.62 -12.32
C SER A 65 -22.12 -5.79 -11.04
N GLN A 66 -21.91 -6.40 -9.87
CA GLN A 66 -21.98 -5.73 -8.57
C GLN A 66 -20.64 -5.09 -8.18
N ILE A 67 -19.58 -5.35 -8.92
CA ILE A 67 -18.25 -4.76 -8.72
C ILE A 67 -18.00 -3.78 -9.87
N ASN A 68 -17.67 -2.53 -9.53
CA ASN A 68 -17.26 -1.51 -10.48
C ASN A 68 -15.76 -1.25 -10.29
N GLY A 69 -14.93 -1.83 -11.16
CA GLY A 69 -13.48 -1.76 -11.06
C GLY A 69 -12.83 -3.07 -10.60
N GLU A 70 -11.76 -2.96 -9.82
CA GLU A 70 -10.93 -4.08 -9.39
C GLU A 70 -10.69 -4.04 -7.87
N ILE A 71 -10.77 -5.20 -7.21
CA ILE A 71 -10.40 -5.37 -5.81
C ILE A 71 -9.29 -6.42 -5.74
N CYS A 72 -8.11 -6.02 -5.26
CA CYS A 72 -6.98 -6.90 -4.97
C CYS A 72 -6.87 -7.12 -3.46
N LEU A 73 -6.84 -8.38 -3.05
CA LEU A 73 -6.69 -8.76 -1.65
C LEU A 73 -5.38 -9.57 -1.48
N LEU A 74 -4.53 -9.14 -0.57
CA LEU A 74 -3.29 -9.81 -0.19
C LEU A 74 -3.34 -10.18 1.30
N PRO A 75 -3.77 -11.40 1.67
CA PRO A 75 -3.88 -11.80 3.06
C PRO A 75 -2.54 -11.66 3.79
N ILE A 76 -1.50 -12.35 3.32
CA ILE A 76 -0.18 -12.37 3.96
C ILE A 76 0.78 -11.60 3.07
N CYS A 77 1.10 -10.35 3.42
CA CYS A 77 2.07 -9.56 2.65
C CYS A 77 3.53 -9.78 3.07
N ASN A 78 3.79 -10.34 4.27
CA ASN A 78 5.14 -10.61 4.77
C ASN A 78 5.27 -12.07 5.26
N PRO A 79 5.45 -13.06 4.36
CA PRO A 79 5.62 -14.46 4.76
C PRO A 79 6.88 -14.69 5.61
N LEU A 80 7.94 -13.89 5.42
CA LEU A 80 9.16 -13.98 6.23
C LEU A 80 8.90 -13.63 7.69
N GLY A 81 8.28 -12.48 7.96
CA GLY A 81 7.90 -12.08 9.31
C GLY A 81 6.85 -13.00 9.92
N THR A 82 5.89 -13.47 9.13
CA THR A 82 4.78 -14.33 9.59
C THR A 82 5.26 -15.70 10.07
N ASN A 83 6.21 -16.30 9.35
CA ASN A 83 6.79 -17.59 9.70
C ASN A 83 7.87 -17.50 10.78
N GLN A 84 8.25 -16.29 11.20
CA GLN A 84 9.24 -16.09 12.25
C GLN A 84 8.64 -16.36 13.64
N ARG A 85 9.23 -17.35 14.33
CA ARG A 85 8.86 -17.73 15.70
C ARG A 85 10.11 -17.72 16.59
N ASN A 86 9.95 -17.17 17.78
CA ASN A 86 10.91 -17.27 18.87
C ASN A 86 10.19 -17.94 20.05
N HIS A 87 10.46 -19.23 20.26
CA HIS A 87 9.66 -20.11 21.13
C HIS A 87 8.15 -20.01 20.82
N PHE A 88 7.36 -19.57 21.79
CA PHE A 88 5.91 -19.41 21.68
C PHE A 88 5.48 -18.04 21.14
N PHE A 89 6.42 -17.12 20.90
CA PHE A 89 6.13 -15.78 20.43
C PHE A 89 6.41 -15.62 18.93
N SER A 90 5.48 -14.97 18.21
CA SER A 90 5.73 -14.51 16.84
C SER A 90 6.46 -13.17 16.86
N SER A 91 7.79 -13.18 16.73
CA SER A 91 8.54 -11.95 16.51
C SER A 91 8.52 -11.62 15.02
N GLY A 92 7.48 -10.93 14.56
CA GLY A 92 7.32 -10.63 13.13
C GLY A 92 7.40 -9.14 12.78
N ARG A 93 7.67 -8.27 13.75
CA ARG A 93 7.64 -6.81 13.57
C ARG A 93 8.87 -6.27 12.83
N TYR A 94 10.04 -6.82 13.15
CA TYR A 94 11.32 -6.39 12.61
C TYR A 94 11.91 -7.44 11.68
N ASN A 95 12.64 -6.99 10.66
CA ASN A 95 13.38 -7.86 9.77
C ASN A 95 14.51 -8.55 10.54
N SER A 96 14.55 -9.88 10.51
CA SER A 96 15.56 -10.68 11.20
C SER A 96 16.99 -10.46 10.68
N TYR A 97 17.15 -9.96 9.46
CA TYR A 97 18.47 -9.74 8.86
C TYR A 97 19.13 -8.42 9.26
N ASP A 98 18.34 -7.36 9.49
CA ASP A 98 18.87 -6.01 9.67
C ASP A 98 18.17 -5.17 10.77
N GLY A 99 17.21 -5.76 11.48
CA GLY A 99 16.50 -5.14 12.60
C GLY A 99 15.54 -4.01 12.23
N LYS A 100 15.31 -3.72 10.95
CA LYS A 100 14.38 -2.66 10.54
C LYS A 100 12.94 -3.05 10.78
N ASP A 101 12.11 -2.12 11.25
CA ASP A 101 10.66 -2.31 11.32
C ASP A 101 10.11 -2.45 9.89
N TRP A 102 9.37 -3.53 9.61
CA TRP A 102 8.83 -3.80 8.27
C TRP A 102 7.89 -2.70 7.78
N ASN A 103 7.29 -1.92 8.69
CA ASN A 103 6.48 -0.77 8.37
C ASN A 103 7.26 0.57 8.42
N ARG A 104 8.59 0.56 8.24
CA ARG A 104 9.44 1.77 8.18
C ARG A 104 10.46 1.77 7.05
N ILE A 105 10.28 0.91 6.05
CA ILE A 105 11.26 0.69 4.97
C ILE A 105 10.84 1.28 3.62
N PHE A 106 9.62 1.78 3.49
CA PHE A 106 9.01 2.09 2.20
C PHE A 106 9.65 3.30 1.52
N TRP A 107 9.60 3.27 0.18
CA TRP A 107 10.15 4.34 -0.63
C TRP A 107 9.23 5.56 -0.60
N ASP A 108 9.78 6.66 -0.10
CA ASP A 108 9.13 7.97 0.02
C ASP A 108 9.47 8.84 -1.21
N TYR A 109 8.48 9.06 -2.08
CA TYR A 109 8.65 9.86 -3.30
C TYR A 109 9.19 11.27 -2.99
N GLU A 110 8.64 11.95 -1.98
CA GLU A 110 9.01 13.35 -1.69
C GLU A 110 10.44 13.49 -1.17
N LYS A 111 10.98 12.47 -0.48
CA LYS A 111 12.38 12.51 -0.03
C LYS A 111 13.37 12.37 -1.19
N VAL A 112 12.97 11.69 -2.26
CA VAL A 112 13.87 11.33 -3.36
C VAL A 112 13.68 12.27 -4.56
N CYS A 113 12.47 12.75 -4.79
CA CYS A 113 12.09 13.58 -5.93
C CYS A 113 11.72 14.99 -5.46
N GLN A 114 12.58 15.98 -5.79
CA GLN A 114 12.40 17.39 -5.44
C GLN A 114 11.88 18.21 -6.62
N ASP A 115 10.88 17.68 -7.33
CA ASP A 115 10.39 18.19 -8.62
C ASP A 115 8.91 18.62 -8.59
N LEU A 116 8.29 18.65 -7.41
CA LEU A 116 6.86 18.92 -7.26
C LEU A 116 6.45 20.32 -7.76
N ASP A 117 7.25 21.35 -7.48
CA ASP A 117 6.94 22.73 -7.90
C ASP A 117 6.98 22.86 -9.43
N GLU A 118 7.96 22.22 -10.08
CA GLU A 118 8.05 22.16 -11.53
C GLU A 118 6.88 21.36 -12.12
N PHE A 119 6.55 20.22 -11.54
CA PHE A 119 5.39 19.42 -11.93
C PHE A 119 4.11 20.25 -11.90
N VAL A 120 3.84 20.95 -10.80
CA VAL A 120 2.64 21.78 -10.65
C VAL A 120 2.63 22.89 -11.69
N LYS A 121 3.73 23.62 -11.89
CA LYS A 121 3.82 24.69 -12.90
C LYS A 121 3.46 24.18 -14.30
N ASN A 122 3.94 22.99 -14.66
CA ASN A 122 3.73 22.42 -15.98
C ASN A 122 2.32 21.81 -16.17
N ASN A 123 1.67 21.38 -15.08
CA ASN A 123 0.43 20.62 -15.14
C ASN A 123 -0.81 21.37 -14.66
N ILE A 124 -0.67 22.52 -13.97
CA ILE A 124 -1.80 23.22 -13.33
C ILE A 124 -2.94 23.60 -14.29
N LYS A 125 -2.63 23.79 -15.58
CA LYS A 125 -3.58 24.12 -16.65
C LYS A 125 -4.53 22.98 -17.04
N PHE A 126 -4.18 21.73 -16.75
CA PHE A 126 -5.00 20.56 -17.11
C PHE A 126 -6.15 20.33 -16.11
N ASP A 127 -7.11 19.47 -16.43
CA ASP A 127 -8.14 19.04 -15.48
C ASP A 127 -7.57 18.12 -14.38
N SER A 128 -8.35 17.87 -13.32
CA SER A 128 -7.89 17.10 -12.17
C SER A 128 -7.51 15.66 -12.50
N LEU A 129 -8.20 15.00 -13.43
CA LEU A 129 -7.92 13.62 -13.80
C LEU A 129 -6.58 13.54 -14.55
N THR A 130 -6.38 14.42 -15.53
CA THR A 130 -5.11 14.50 -16.27
C THR A 130 -3.93 14.80 -15.34
N ILE A 131 -4.09 15.69 -14.35
CA ILE A 131 -3.03 15.96 -13.36
C ILE A 131 -2.71 14.72 -12.52
N GLN A 132 -3.74 14.00 -12.06
CA GLN A 132 -3.55 12.77 -11.27
C GLN A 132 -2.81 11.70 -12.09
N GLU A 133 -3.21 11.50 -13.35
CA GLU A 133 -2.56 10.55 -14.26
C GLU A 133 -1.10 10.93 -14.51
N ASN A 134 -0.81 12.20 -14.83
CA ASN A 134 0.56 12.67 -15.06
C ASN A 134 1.43 12.51 -13.81
N PHE A 135 0.89 12.81 -12.62
CA PHE A 135 1.64 12.69 -11.37
C PHE A 135 1.93 11.23 -11.03
N LEU A 136 0.95 10.34 -11.23
CA LEU A 136 1.15 8.91 -11.05
C LEU A 136 2.21 8.37 -12.01
N GLN A 137 2.21 8.79 -13.27
CA GLN A 137 3.24 8.38 -14.23
C GLN A 137 4.63 8.83 -13.81
N GLN A 138 4.78 10.08 -13.35
CA GLN A 138 6.05 10.57 -12.84
C GLN A 138 6.54 9.78 -11.62
N GLN A 139 5.64 9.48 -10.66
CA GLN A 139 5.96 8.62 -9.53
C GLN A 139 6.44 7.25 -9.98
N LYS A 140 5.73 6.60 -10.91
CA LYS A 140 6.12 5.30 -11.48
C LYS A 140 7.47 5.36 -12.19
N THR A 141 7.72 6.37 -13.02
CA THR A 141 9.01 6.56 -13.70
C THR A 141 10.15 6.70 -12.69
N SER A 142 9.97 7.50 -11.65
CA SER A 142 10.97 7.64 -10.58
C SER A 142 11.15 6.35 -9.78
N PHE A 143 10.07 5.60 -9.56
CA PHE A 143 10.11 4.34 -8.82
C PHE A 143 10.84 3.23 -9.59
N THR A 144 10.76 3.19 -10.93
CA THR A 144 11.50 2.24 -11.78
C THR A 144 13.01 2.28 -11.55
N LYS A 145 13.57 3.42 -11.12
CA LYS A 145 15.00 3.53 -10.75
C LYS A 145 15.38 2.61 -9.58
N GLN A 146 14.43 2.26 -8.71
CA GLN A 146 14.65 1.25 -7.66
C GLN A 146 14.89 -0.13 -8.28
N LEU A 147 14.13 -0.49 -9.32
CA LEU A 147 14.32 -1.75 -10.05
C LEU A 147 15.66 -1.79 -10.76
N GLU A 148 16.08 -0.69 -11.38
CA GLU A 148 17.40 -0.58 -12.03
C GLU A 148 18.54 -0.87 -11.04
N LYS A 149 18.44 -0.34 -9.81
CA LYS A 149 19.38 -0.62 -8.71
C LYS A 149 19.34 -2.10 -8.29
N ILE A 150 18.14 -2.66 -8.12
CA ILE A 150 17.96 -4.07 -7.72
C ILE A 150 18.57 -5.03 -8.75
N ASN A 151 18.47 -4.70 -10.03
CA ASN A 151 18.96 -5.52 -11.14
C ASN A 151 20.47 -5.37 -11.41
N GLN A 152 21.17 -4.46 -10.73
CA GLN A 152 22.64 -4.40 -10.83
C GLN A 152 23.29 -5.66 -10.25
N PRO A 153 24.52 -6.03 -10.67
CA PRO A 153 25.23 -7.19 -10.10
C PRO A 153 25.43 -7.14 -8.59
N SER A 154 25.61 -5.95 -8.01
CA SER A 154 25.69 -5.74 -6.56
C SER A 154 24.33 -5.89 -5.86
N SER A 155 23.25 -5.82 -6.62
CA SER A 155 21.85 -5.77 -6.20
C SER A 155 21.58 -4.72 -5.11
N ALA A 156 20.45 -4.87 -4.42
CA ALA A 156 20.03 -4.07 -3.28
C ALA A 156 19.80 -4.96 -2.05
N PRO A 157 19.85 -4.41 -0.82
CA PRO A 157 19.49 -5.17 0.38
C PRO A 157 18.07 -5.76 0.31
N LEU A 158 17.82 -6.84 1.05
CA LEU A 158 16.55 -7.56 1.04
C LEU A 158 15.33 -6.66 1.26
N PHE A 159 15.41 -5.72 2.21
CA PHE A 159 14.31 -4.80 2.51
C PHE A 159 13.98 -3.87 1.32
N GLU A 160 14.98 -3.48 0.52
CA GLU A 160 14.77 -2.66 -0.69
C GLU A 160 14.15 -3.48 -1.81
N GLN A 161 14.55 -4.75 -1.97
CA GLN A 161 13.92 -5.66 -2.92
C GLN A 161 12.46 -5.91 -2.53
N TYR A 162 12.21 -6.23 -1.27
CA TYR A 162 10.87 -6.49 -0.74
C TYR A 162 9.95 -5.27 -0.85
N ARG A 163 10.38 -4.08 -0.39
CA ARG A 163 9.55 -2.87 -0.48
C ARG A 163 9.18 -2.55 -1.93
N TYR A 164 10.11 -2.78 -2.87
CA TYR A 164 9.86 -2.53 -4.29
C TYR A 164 8.73 -3.41 -4.80
N GLN A 165 8.81 -4.72 -4.54
CA GLN A 165 7.79 -5.69 -4.92
C GLN A 165 6.42 -5.32 -4.31
N LEU A 166 6.39 -5.04 -3.00
CA LEU A 166 5.13 -4.75 -2.31
C LEU A 166 4.48 -3.44 -2.76
N GLN A 167 5.25 -2.35 -2.90
CA GLN A 167 4.71 -1.07 -3.39
C GLN A 167 4.28 -1.16 -4.86
N SER A 168 4.96 -1.97 -5.68
CA SER A 168 4.58 -2.17 -7.09
C SER A 168 3.17 -2.74 -7.26
N LEU A 169 2.69 -3.55 -6.30
CA LEU A 169 1.35 -4.15 -6.37
C LEU A 169 0.21 -3.12 -6.29
N SER A 170 0.47 -1.98 -5.66
CA SER A 170 -0.56 -1.04 -5.20
C SER A 170 -0.33 0.41 -5.63
N MET A 171 0.77 0.72 -6.33
CA MET A 171 1.08 2.08 -6.78
C MET A 171 0.02 2.72 -7.69
N ASP A 172 -0.75 1.92 -8.42
CA ASP A 172 -1.88 2.37 -9.25
C ASP A 172 -3.25 2.21 -8.60
N ALA A 173 -3.31 1.83 -7.32
CA ALA A 173 -4.55 1.73 -6.59
C ALA A 173 -5.13 3.13 -6.29
N ASN A 174 -6.44 3.27 -6.40
CA ASN A 174 -7.15 4.47 -5.99
C ASN A 174 -7.49 4.46 -4.49
N TYR A 175 -7.59 3.26 -3.91
CA TYR A 175 -7.81 3.06 -2.49
C TYR A 175 -6.85 1.99 -1.98
N LEU A 176 -6.22 2.27 -0.85
CA LEU A 176 -5.28 1.39 -0.18
C LEU A 176 -5.70 1.23 1.27
N ILE A 177 -5.79 -0.01 1.74
CA ILE A 177 -6.12 -0.35 3.13
C ILE A 177 -5.06 -1.34 3.62
N ASP A 178 -4.33 -0.97 4.67
CA ASP A 178 -3.38 -1.85 5.35
C ASP A 178 -3.94 -2.25 6.72
N ILE A 179 -4.26 -3.53 6.88
CA ILE A 179 -4.91 -4.05 8.08
C ILE A 179 -3.83 -4.51 9.07
N HIS A 180 -3.78 -3.82 10.20
CA HIS A 180 -2.92 -4.12 11.33
C HIS A 180 -3.74 -4.62 12.52
N SER A 181 -3.06 -5.25 13.48
CA SER A 181 -3.65 -5.56 14.79
C SER A 181 -2.62 -5.37 15.89
N SER A 182 -3.03 -5.16 17.14
CA SER A 182 -2.06 -5.17 18.23
C SER A 182 -1.51 -6.58 18.48
N SER A 183 -0.31 -6.65 19.05
CA SER A 183 0.28 -7.89 19.58
C SER A 183 -0.26 -8.25 20.98
N ASN A 184 -1.07 -7.38 21.59
CA ASN A 184 -1.67 -7.57 22.90
C ASN A 184 -3.17 -7.18 22.92
N GLN A 185 -3.57 -6.19 23.70
CA GLN A 185 -4.91 -5.63 23.77
C GLN A 185 -4.90 -4.21 23.23
N CYS A 186 -5.83 -3.91 22.34
CA CYS A 186 -6.05 -2.57 21.83
C CYS A 186 -7.53 -2.41 21.48
N ILE A 187 -7.98 -1.16 21.44
CA ILE A 187 -9.27 -0.83 20.81
C ILE A 187 -9.12 -0.92 19.29
N ASP A 188 -10.23 -1.11 18.58
CA ASP A 188 -10.24 -0.97 17.14
C ASP A 188 -10.26 0.52 16.78
N TYR A 189 -9.35 0.94 15.90
CA TYR A 189 -9.27 2.31 15.43
C TYR A 189 -8.72 2.39 13.99
N LEU A 190 -9.00 3.50 13.32
CA LEU A 190 -8.53 3.78 11.95
C LEU A 190 -7.51 4.92 11.94
N PHE A 191 -6.36 4.72 11.30
CA PHE A 191 -5.53 5.84 10.87
C PHE A 191 -6.09 6.45 9.58
N CYS A 192 -6.24 7.77 9.53
CA CYS A 192 -6.69 8.46 8.32
C CYS A 192 -5.93 9.78 8.13
N PHE A 193 -5.89 10.27 6.89
CA PHE A 193 -5.23 11.53 6.54
C PHE A 193 -6.26 12.67 6.38
N PRO A 194 -5.84 13.95 6.52
CA PRO A 194 -6.72 15.10 6.31
C PRO A 194 -7.40 15.13 4.94
N GLY A 195 -8.59 15.75 4.88
CA GLY A 195 -9.36 15.90 3.65
C GLY A 195 -10.34 14.75 3.41
N GLN A 196 -10.42 14.26 2.17
CA GLN A 196 -11.45 13.29 1.75
C GLN A 196 -11.44 11.98 2.54
N GLN A 197 -10.28 11.55 3.06
CA GLN A 197 -10.19 10.33 3.85
C GLN A 197 -10.84 10.48 5.23
N GLN A 198 -10.65 11.62 5.89
CA GLN A 198 -11.33 11.93 7.14
C GLN A 198 -12.86 11.87 6.97
N GLU A 199 -13.40 12.40 5.86
CA GLU A 199 -14.83 12.34 5.56
C GLU A 199 -15.33 10.92 5.26
N SER A 200 -14.45 10.08 4.70
CA SER A 200 -14.75 8.69 4.31
C SER A 200 -14.58 7.71 5.47
N ALA A 201 -13.90 8.09 6.55
CA ALA A 201 -13.65 7.23 7.72
C ALA A 201 -14.94 6.62 8.31
N LYS A 202 -16.05 7.36 8.27
CA LYS A 202 -17.37 6.90 8.75
C LYS A 202 -17.88 5.62 8.07
N TYR A 203 -17.42 5.32 6.84
CA TYR A 203 -17.87 4.13 6.12
C TYR A 203 -17.26 2.83 6.69
N PHE A 204 -16.18 2.93 7.47
CA PHE A 204 -15.60 1.77 8.15
C PHE A 204 -16.40 1.33 9.38
N GLN A 205 -17.29 2.20 9.91
CA GLN A 205 -18.05 1.93 11.13
C GLN A 205 -17.16 1.52 12.32
N ILE A 206 -15.97 2.12 12.41
CA ILE A 206 -15.05 2.00 13.54
C ILE A 206 -15.24 3.24 14.42
N ASP A 207 -15.37 3.03 15.73
CA ASP A 207 -15.72 4.10 16.69
C ASP A 207 -14.62 5.16 16.85
N TYR A 208 -13.36 4.77 16.67
CA TYR A 208 -12.20 5.63 16.91
C TYR A 208 -11.38 5.83 15.63
N GLY A 209 -10.94 7.08 15.41
CA GLY A 209 -10.06 7.45 14.31
C GLY A 209 -8.93 8.34 14.80
N ILE A 210 -7.72 8.09 14.31
CA ILE A 210 -6.54 8.92 14.53
C ILE A 210 -6.24 9.65 13.23
N LEU A 211 -6.40 10.98 13.25
CA LEU A 211 -6.07 11.85 12.13
C LEU A 211 -4.56 12.10 12.10
N MET A 212 -3.89 11.63 11.06
CA MET A 212 -2.44 11.77 10.87
C MET A 212 -2.14 13.12 10.22
N ASP A 213 -1.85 14.15 11.04
CA ASP A 213 -1.40 15.46 10.58
C ASP A 213 0.14 15.60 10.52
N THR A 214 0.85 14.65 11.13
CA THR A 214 2.30 14.55 11.20
C THR A 214 2.72 13.10 10.96
N TYR A 215 3.66 12.89 10.04
CA TYR A 215 4.10 11.56 9.59
C TYR A 215 5.48 11.62 8.93
N ASP A 216 6.23 10.51 9.00
CA ASP A 216 7.62 10.45 8.54
C ASP A 216 7.76 10.13 7.05
N GLY A 217 6.72 9.54 6.43
CA GLY A 217 6.67 9.18 5.02
C GLY A 217 7.18 7.77 4.70
N ILE A 218 7.48 6.96 5.71
CA ILE A 218 8.21 5.68 5.55
C ILE A 218 7.41 4.45 6.00
N ALA A 219 6.23 4.65 6.57
CA ALA A 219 5.22 3.61 6.70
C ALA A 219 4.52 3.35 5.36
N PHE A 220 3.86 2.20 5.23
CA PHE A 220 3.28 1.75 3.97
C PHE A 220 2.27 2.75 3.42
N ASP A 221 1.27 3.10 4.24
CA ASP A 221 0.21 4.07 3.93
C ASP A 221 0.78 5.48 3.66
N GLU A 222 1.68 5.94 4.53
CA GLU A 222 2.34 7.24 4.39
C GLU A 222 3.09 7.38 3.06
N ALA A 223 3.81 6.32 2.64
CA ALA A 223 4.59 6.33 1.41
C ALA A 223 3.74 6.56 0.15
N PHE A 224 2.46 6.17 0.18
CA PHE A 224 1.52 6.50 -0.89
C PHE A 224 0.86 7.85 -0.65
N MET A 225 0.38 8.13 0.55
CA MET A 225 -0.47 9.30 0.79
C MET A 225 0.27 10.63 0.80
N LYS A 226 1.50 10.64 1.32
CA LYS A 226 2.35 11.82 1.42
C LYS A 226 2.46 12.60 0.09
N PRO A 227 2.93 12.02 -1.03
CA PRO A 227 3.07 12.75 -2.29
C PRO A 227 1.76 13.35 -2.82
N TRP A 228 0.62 12.66 -2.63
CA TRP A 228 -0.69 13.17 -3.06
C TRP A 228 -1.15 14.37 -2.22
N LEU A 229 -0.91 14.34 -0.90
CA LEU A 229 -1.24 15.46 0.00
C LEU A 229 -0.35 16.68 -0.29
N ALA A 230 0.93 16.47 -0.57
CA ALA A 230 1.81 17.56 -1.00
C ALA A 230 1.38 18.16 -2.35
N LEU A 231 1.00 17.31 -3.32
CA LEU A 231 0.45 17.79 -4.59
C LEU A 231 -0.81 18.64 -4.36
N GLU A 232 -1.76 18.17 -3.56
CA GLU A 232 -2.99 18.91 -3.25
C GLU A 232 -2.66 20.27 -2.62
N LYS A 233 -1.75 20.30 -1.63
CA LYS A 233 -1.31 21.53 -0.98
C LYS A 233 -0.66 22.51 -1.96
N SER A 234 0.21 22.01 -2.85
CA SER A 234 0.91 22.84 -3.83
C SER A 234 -0.04 23.39 -4.89
N LEU A 235 -0.99 22.58 -5.39
CA LEU A 235 -2.03 23.03 -6.32
C LEU A 235 -2.92 24.13 -5.70
N LYS A 236 -3.34 23.97 -4.44
CA LYS A 236 -4.11 24.99 -3.71
C LYS A 236 -3.33 26.29 -3.56
N LYS A 237 -2.03 26.22 -3.20
CA LYS A 237 -1.15 27.38 -3.09
C LYS A 237 -1.03 28.14 -4.42
N ASN A 238 -1.07 27.43 -5.55
CA ASN A 238 -1.02 28.00 -6.89
C ASN A 238 -2.41 28.35 -7.47
N GLY A 239 -3.46 28.38 -6.63
CA GLY A 239 -4.77 28.91 -6.99
C GLY A 239 -5.75 27.90 -7.63
N LYS A 240 -5.39 26.62 -7.72
CA LYS A 240 -6.32 25.58 -8.19
C LYS A 240 -7.28 25.20 -7.06
N ARG A 241 -8.59 25.35 -7.28
CA ARG A 241 -9.63 24.91 -6.34
C ARG A 241 -9.97 23.44 -6.62
N ASN A 242 -10.21 22.66 -5.56
CA ASN A 242 -10.66 21.27 -5.69
C ASN A 242 -12.03 21.25 -6.37
N ASN A 243 -12.09 20.76 -7.60
CA ASN A 243 -13.36 20.30 -8.16
C ASN A 243 -13.57 18.88 -7.62
N SER A 244 -14.63 18.72 -6.83
CA SER A 244 -15.11 17.48 -6.20
C SER A 244 -15.14 16.29 -7.15
#